data_AF-A0ABD5YM45-F1
#
_entry.id   AF-A0ABD5YM45-F1
#
_cell.length_a   1.000
_cell.length_b   1.000
_cell.length_c   1.000
_cell.angle_alpha   90.00
_cell.angle_beta   90.00
_cell.angle_gamma   90.00
#
_symmetry.space_group_name_H-M   'P 1'
#
loop_
_entity.id
_entity.type
_entity.pdbx_description
1 polymer ?
#
loop_
_entity_poly.entity_id
_entity_poly.type
_entity_poly.pdbx_seq_one_letter_code
_entity_poly.pdbx_strand_id
1 'polypeptide(L)' 'MVVETAELQSELEEKGELMLAVSEFDEPLEMHLHDSEIEDGVIKIQLTDGVLTFDVDEVVAVWHHTHSLADFGLED' A
#
# COMPACT_ATOMS: atom_id res chain seq x y z
N MET A 1 -10.61 9.73 -7.31
CA MET A 1 -10.85 8.43 -7.98
C MET A 1 -11.22 7.50 -6.85
N VAL A 2 -12.40 6.86 -6.86
CA VAL A 2 -12.76 5.90 -5.81
C VAL A 2 -12.01 4.62 -6.16
N VAL A 3 -11.11 4.17 -5.28
CA VAL A 3 -10.41 2.90 -5.44
C VAL A 3 -11.28 1.83 -4.81
N GLU A 4 -11.63 0.79 -5.56
CA GLU A 4 -12.48 -0.29 -5.04
C GLU A 4 -11.63 -1.32 -4.26
N THR A 5 -12.20 -1.88 -3.19
CA THR A 5 -11.55 -2.90 -2.34
C THR A 5 -10.96 -4.05 -3.15
N ALA A 6 -11.75 -4.56 -4.10
CA ALA A 6 -11.35 -5.69 -4.95
C ALA A 6 -10.24 -5.32 -5.94
N GLU A 7 -10.19 -4.06 -6.40
CA GLU A 7 -9.13 -3.56 -7.27
C GLU A 7 -7.82 -3.45 -6.50
N LEU A 8 -7.87 -2.89 -5.29
CA LEU A 8 -6.69 -2.76 -4.44
C LEU A 8 -6.09 -4.12 -4.04
N GLN A 9 -6.93 -5.08 -3.66
CA GLN A 9 -6.47 -6.44 -3.36
C GLN A 9 -5.83 -7.10 -4.58
N SER A 10 -6.46 -6.97 -5.76
CA SER A 10 -5.91 -7.55 -6.99
C SER A 10 -4.57 -6.92 -7.38
N GLU A 11 -4.43 -5.59 -7.24
CA GLU A 11 -3.17 -4.92 -7.53
C GLU A 11 -2.05 -5.35 -6.57
N LEU A 12 -2.37 -5.50 -5.29
CA LEU A 12 -1.42 -5.92 -4.28
C LEU A 12 -0.95 -7.36 -4.50
N GLU A 13 -1.87 -8.25 -4.86
CA GLU A 13 -1.56 -9.65 -5.21
C GLU A 13 -0.71 -9.76 -6.48
N GLU A 14 -0.94 -8.90 -7.48
CA GLU A 14 -0.18 -8.89 -8.74
C GLU A 14 1.24 -8.35 -8.56
N LYS A 15 1.39 -7.25 -7.83
CA LYS A 15 2.65 -6.49 -7.74
C LYS A 15 3.48 -6.84 -6.51
N GLY A 16 2.87 -7.43 -5.48
CA GLY A 16 3.50 -7.79 -4.21
C GLY A 16 3.66 -6.61 -3.25
N GLU A 17 3.86 -5.39 -3.78
CA GLU A 17 4.05 -4.16 -3.01
C GLU A 17 3.35 -2.97 -3.65
N LEU A 18 2.77 -2.10 -2.80
CA LEU A 18 2.06 -0.89 -3.22
C LEU A 18 2.42 0.27 -2.31
N MET A 19 2.46 1.47 -2.89
CA MET A 19 2.47 2.72 -2.16
C MET A 19 1.08 3.35 -2.21
N LEU A 20 0.62 3.83 -1.07
CA LEU A 20 -0.71 4.41 -0.88
C LEU A 20 -0.60 5.81 -0.32
N ALA A 21 -1.23 6.77 -0.98
CA ALA A 21 -1.54 8.05 -0.36
C ALA A 21 -2.90 7.93 0.31
N VAL A 22 -2.95 8.19 1.62
CA VAL A 22 -4.17 8.15 2.43
C VAL A 22 -4.42 9.55 2.96
N SER A 23 -5.66 10.03 2.88
CA SER A 23 -6.09 11.40 3.23
C SER A 23 -5.61 11.87 4.62
N GLU A 24 -5.59 10.97 5.59
CA GLU A 24 -5.25 11.24 7.00
C GLU A 24 -3.73 11.33 7.24
N PHE A 25 -2.91 10.81 6.33
CA PHE A 25 -1.47 10.71 6.48
C PHE A 25 -0.76 11.69 5.54
N ASP A 26 0.20 12.44 6.08
CA ASP A 26 1.01 13.37 5.30
C ASP A 26 2.00 12.66 4.37
N GLU A 27 2.44 11.45 4.76
CA GLU A 27 3.39 10.63 4.00
C GLU A 27 2.69 9.37 3.46
N PRO A 28 3.06 8.91 2.25
CA PRO A 28 2.46 7.72 1.68
C PRO A 28 2.90 6.46 2.44
N LEU A 29 1.97 5.54 2.62
CA LEU A 29 2.17 4.27 3.30
C LEU A 29 2.60 3.20 2.31
N GLU A 30 3.60 2.43 2.68
CA GLU A 30 4.06 1.27 1.92
C GLU A 30 3.34 0.01 2.43
N MET A 31 2.79 -0.76 1.51
CA MET A 31 2.07 -2.00 1.77
C MET A 31 2.72 -3.16 1.06
N HIS A 32 2.96 -4.23 1.82
CA HIS A 32 3.44 -5.49 1.30
C HIS A 32 2.36 -6.56 1.45
N LEU A 33 2.26 -7.46 0.46
CA LEU A 33 1.24 -8.53 0.42
C LEU A 33 1.22 -9.41 1.67
N HIS A 34 2.36 -9.59 2.35
CA HIS A 34 2.48 -10.47 3.52
C HIS A 34 1.97 -9.83 4.82
N ASP A 35 2.01 -8.50 4.91
CA ASP A 35 1.67 -7.75 6.11
C ASP A 35 0.32 -7.05 6.00
N SER A 36 -0.36 -7.21 4.86
CA SER A 36 -1.57 -6.46 4.56
C SER A 36 -2.77 -7.39 4.36
N GLU A 37 -3.93 -6.98 4.90
CA GLU A 37 -5.23 -7.63 4.71
C GLU A 37 -6.23 -6.56 4.26
N ILE A 38 -6.97 -6.84 3.18
CA ILE A 38 -7.99 -5.94 2.65
C ILE A 38 -9.31 -6.72 2.58
N GLU A 39 -10.25 -6.40 3.47
CA GLU A 39 -11.55 -7.07 3.56
C GLU A 39 -12.63 -6.08 3.98
N ASP A 40 -13.85 -6.25 3.44
CA ASP A 40 -15.04 -5.46 3.81
C ASP A 40 -14.85 -3.93 3.76
N GLY A 41 -14.03 -3.42 2.82
CA GLY A 41 -13.78 -1.99 2.68
C GLY A 41 -12.76 -1.42 3.67
N VAL A 42 -12.08 -2.28 4.43
CA VAL A 42 -11.08 -1.90 5.43
C VAL A 42 -9.73 -2.48 5.06
N ILE A 43 -8.68 -1.67 5.21
CA ILE A 43 -7.30 -2.05 5.05
C ILE A 43 -6.68 -2.23 6.43
N LYS A 44 -6.00 -3.35 6.66
CA LYS A 44 -5.19 -3.60 7.84
C LYS A 44 -3.75 -3.85 7.43
N ILE A 45 -2.82 -3.17 8.11
CA ILE A 45 -1.38 -3.35 7.90
C ILE A 45 -0.77 -3.75 9.24
N GLN A 46 -0.06 -4.88 9.24
CA GLN A 46 0.74 -5.31 10.37
C GLN A 46 2.07 -4.57 10.36
N LEU A 47 2.32 -3.85 11.45
CA LEU A 47 3.57 -3.16 11.71
C LEU A 47 4.32 -3.89 12.82
N THR A 48 5.60 -3.59 12.96
CA THR A 48 6.45 -4.23 13.97
C THR A 48 5.98 -3.96 15.42
N ASP A 49 5.21 -2.89 15.63
CA ASP A 49 4.78 -2.36 16.92
C ASP A 49 3.26 -2.23 17.06
N GLY A 50 2.49 -2.67 16.06
CA GLY A 50 1.04 -2.55 16.11
C GLY A 50 0.34 -2.93 14.81
N VAL A 51 -0.97 -2.69 14.76
CA VAL A 51 -1.79 -2.88 13.56
C VAL A 51 -2.34 -1.51 13.18
N LEU A 52 -2.11 -1.09 11.95
CA LEU A 52 -2.76 0.08 11.37
C LEU A 52 -4.06 -0.35 10.69
N THR A 53 -5.13 0.44 10.82
CA THR A 53 -6.44 0.11 10.23
C THR A 53 -7.12 1.39 9.76
N PHE A 54 -7.57 1.40 8.51
CA PHE A 54 -8.27 2.54 7.89
C PHE A 54 -9.21 2.08 6.76
N ASP A 55 -10.18 2.91 6.41
CA ASP A 55 -11.14 2.64 5.33
C ASP A 55 -10.50 2.82 3.95
N VAL A 56 -10.87 1.97 2.99
CA VAL A 56 -10.45 2.08 1.58
C VAL A 56 -10.83 3.44 0.98
N ASP A 57 -11.93 4.03 1.45
CA ASP A 57 -12.41 5.35 1.02
C ASP A 57 -11.43 6.50 1.37
N GLU A 58 -10.53 6.28 2.34
CA GLU A 58 -9.51 7.26 2.71
C GLU A 58 -8.28 7.20 1.79
N VAL A 59 -8.18 6.19 0.90
CA VAL A 59 -7.09 6.08 -0.09
C VAL A 59 -7.33 7.06 -1.24
N VAL A 60 -6.44 8.05 -1.38
CA VAL A 60 -6.53 9.07 -2.42
C VAL A 60 -5.74 8.73 -3.69
N ALA A 61 -4.69 7.90 -3.58
CA ALA A 61 -3.92 7.40 -4.72
C ALA A 61 -3.16 6.11 -4.37
N VAL A 62 -2.89 5.30 -5.40
CA VAL A 62 -2.09 4.07 -5.31
C VAL A 62 -1.09 3.99 -6.46
N TRP A 63 0.11 3.48 -6.20
CA TRP A 63 1.09 3.16 -7.24
C TRP A 63 1.98 1.98 -6.84
N HIS A 64 2.60 1.35 -7.84
CA HIS A 64 3.56 0.27 -7.62
C HIS A 64 4.80 0.80 -6.90
N HIS A 65 5.20 0.15 -5.81
CA HIS A 65 6.49 0.44 -5.20
C HIS A 65 7.61 -0.19 -6.05
N THR A 66 8.56 0.63 -6.51
CA THR A 66 9.68 0.14 -7.31
C THR A 66 10.98 0.75 -6.81
N HIS A 67 11.99 -0.09 -6.64
CA HIS A 67 13.36 0.36 -6.43
C HIS A 67 14.17 0.28 -7.73
N SER A 68 15.00 1.27 -7.95
CA SER A 68 16.01 1.30 -8.99
C SER A 68 17.38 0.91 -8.45
N LEU A 69 18.30 0.52 -9.34
CA LEU A 69 19.70 0.29 -8.96
C LEU A 69 20.36 1.56 -8.42
N ALA A 70 19.93 2.74 -8.90
CA ALA A 70 20.39 4.03 -8.42
C ALA A 70 20.09 4.24 -6.93
N ASP A 71 18.91 3.82 -6.48
CA ASP A 71 18.47 3.96 -5.08
C ASP A 71 19.38 3.18 -4.12
N PHE A 72 19.97 2.09 -4.60
CA PHE A 72 20.91 1.27 -3.84
C PHE A 72 22.37 1.60 -4.10
N GLY A 73 22.68 2.58 -4.95
CA GLY A 73 24.04 2.89 -5.38
C GLY A 73 24.72 1.76 -6.13
N LEU A 74 23.93 0.96 -6.86
CA LEU A 74 24.35 -0.20 -7.64
C LEU A 74 24.38 0.09 -9.16
N GLU A 75 24.37 1.36 -9.55
CA GLU A 75 24.61 1.76 -10.94
C GLU A 75 26.10 1.56 -11.27
N ASP A 76 26.37 0.73 -12.29
CA ASP A 76 27.70 0.55 -12.90
C ASP A 76 28.21 1.83 -13.60
#